data_AF-A0A1F3DG45-F1
#
_entry.id   AF-A0A1F3DG45-F1
#
_cell.length_a   1.000
_cell.length_b   1.000
_cell.length_c   1.000
_cell.angle_alpha   90.00
_cell.angle_beta   90.00
_cell.angle_gamma   90.00
#
_symmetry.space_group_name_H-M   'P 1'
#
loop_
_entity.id
_entity.type
_entity.pdbx_description
1 polymer ?
#
loop_
_entity_poly.entity_id
_entity_poly.type
_entity_poly.pdbx_seq_one_letter_code
_entity_poly.pdbx_strand_id
1 'polypeptide(L)' 'MDIRMPVMDGNEATQQIRQFNKDVIIIAQTTYGFSGDREMAIKAGCNDYISKPINKTLLFELIKKHINE' A
#
# COMPACT_ATOMS: atom_id res chain seq x y z
N MET A 1 -2.58 3.11 1.60
CA MET A 1 -1.58 4.17 1.47
C MET A 1 -1.61 4.70 0.05
N ASP A 2 -1.95 5.97 -0.14
CA ASP A 2 -1.75 6.61 -1.46
C ASP A 2 -0.27 6.83 -1.70
N ILE A 3 0.28 6.32 -2.81
CA ILE A 3 1.68 6.58 -3.13
C ILE A 3 1.85 8.07 -3.49
N ARG A 4 0.96 8.62 -4.32
CA ARG A 4 1.05 10.02 -4.74
C ARG A 4 0.27 10.90 -3.77
N MET A 5 0.97 11.50 -2.81
CA MET A 5 0.41 12.47 -1.86
C MET A 5 1.13 13.82 -1.94
N PRO A 6 0.44 14.94 -1.63
CA PRO A 6 1.10 16.22 -1.46
C PRO A 6 1.98 16.23 -0.20
N VAL A 7 3.08 16.98 -0.23
CA VAL A 7 4.05 17.16 0.86
C VAL A 7 4.97 15.96 1.12
N MET A 8 4.43 14.76 1.33
CA MET A 8 5.19 13.54 1.64
C MET A 8 4.68 12.39 0.79
N ASP A 9 5.58 11.61 0.17
CA ASP A 9 5.22 10.45 -0.65
C ASP A 9 4.75 9.28 0.23
N GLY A 10 3.84 8.46 -0.30
CA GLY A 10 3.30 7.31 0.44
C GLY A 10 4.34 6.26 0.83
N ASN A 11 5.43 6.14 0.07
CA ASN A 11 6.52 5.25 0.44
C ASN A 11 7.25 5.76 1.69
N GLU A 12 7.51 7.07 1.76
CA GLU A 12 8.14 7.69 2.93
C GLU A 12 7.24 7.57 4.17
N ALA A 13 5.94 7.85 4.02
CA ALA A 13 4.96 7.65 5.08
C ALA A 13 4.92 6.19 5.57
N THR A 14 5.00 5.23 4.65
CA THR A 14 5.05 3.79 4.98
C THR A 14 6.31 3.47 5.80
N GLN A 15 7.47 3.96 5.38
CA GLN A 15 8.72 3.75 6.11
C GLN A 15 8.65 4.33 7.52
N GLN A 16 8.07 5.52 7.70
CA GLN A 16 7.87 6.12 9.03
C GLN A 16 6.93 5.28 9.89
N ILE A 17 5.81 4.79 9.34
CA ILE A 17 4.90 3.88 10.06
C ILE A 17 5.65 2.62 10.53
N ARG A 18 6.50 2.04 9.67
CA ARG A 18 7.27 0.83 10.01
C ARG A 18 8.31 1.02 11.10
N GLN A 19 8.68 2.26 11.43
CA GLN A 19 9.57 2.53 12.57
C GLN A 19 8.90 2.29 13.91
N PHE A 20 7.58 2.54 14.03
CA PHE A 20 6.86 2.40 15.30
C PHE A 20 5.77 1.33 15.29
N ASN A 21 5.30 0.88 14.13
CA ASN A 21 4.30 -0.17 14.01
C ASN A 21 4.58 -1.07 12.79
N LYS A 22 5.10 -2.27 13.07
CA LYS A 22 5.42 -3.27 12.05
C LYS A 22 4.24 -4.16 11.68
N ASP A 23 3.27 -4.26 12.59
CA ASP A 23 2.16 -5.22 12.48
C ASP A 23 0.95 -4.63 11.73
N VAL A 24 0.83 -3.29 11.69
CA VAL A 24 -0.26 -2.65 10.94
C VAL A 24 -0.16 -2.99 9.46
N ILE A 25 -1.26 -3.51 8.90
CA ILE A 25 -1.35 -3.85 7.50
C ILE A 25 -1.48 -2.58 6.66
N ILE A 26 -0.58 -2.42 5.69
CA ILE A 26 -0.55 -1.27 4.77
C ILE A 26 -0.75 -1.79 3.34
N ILE A 27 -1.89 -1.44 2.74
CA ILE A 27 -2.18 -1.71 1.32
C ILE A 27 -1.93 -0.43 0.52
N ALA A 28 -0.96 -0.44 -0.39
CA ALA A 28 -0.65 0.70 -1.27
C ALA A 28 -1.71 0.87 -2.37
N GLN A 29 -1.97 2.10 -2.81
CA GLN A 29 -2.76 2.37 -4.01
C GLN A 29 -1.91 3.12 -5.05
N THR A 30 -1.86 2.60 -6.29
CA THR A 30 -1.05 3.17 -7.39
C THR A 30 -1.90 3.48 -8.62
N THR A 31 -1.60 4.58 -9.31
CA THR A 31 -2.21 4.95 -10.60
C THR A 31 -1.62 4.20 -11.80
N TYR A 32 -0.44 3.63 -11.66
CA TYR A 32 0.22 2.90 -12.74
C TYR A 32 0.71 1.55 -12.22
N GLY A 33 0.19 0.47 -12.82
CA GLY A 33 0.69 -0.89 -12.61
C GLY A 33 2.06 -1.15 -13.24
N PHE A 34 2.86 -0.10 -13.51
CA PHE A 34 4.23 -0.28 -13.93
C PHE A 34 4.99 -0.96 -12.79
N SER A 35 5.74 -2.00 -13.13
CA SER A 35 6.46 -2.89 -12.22
C SER A 35 7.27 -2.16 -11.14
N GLY A 36 7.80 -0.96 -11.44
CA GLY A 36 8.57 -0.14 -10.51
C GLY A 36 7.79 0.34 -9.28
N ASP A 37 6.57 0.85 -9.45
CA ASP A 37 5.78 1.41 -8.33
C ASP A 37 5.39 0.33 -7.32
N ARG A 38 5.05 -0.86 -7.82
CA ARG A 38 4.78 -2.03 -6.99
C ARG A 38 6.00 -2.42 -6.18
N GLU A 39 7.16 -2.55 -6.83
CA GLU A 39 8.39 -2.97 -6.17
C GLU A 39 8.83 -1.96 -5.10
N MET A 40 8.70 -0.67 -5.39
CA MET A 40 8.97 0.41 -4.43
C MET A 40 8.03 0.34 -3.22
N ALA A 41 6.73 0.12 -3.42
CA ALA A 41 5.77 0.04 -2.31
C ALA A 41 6.06 -1.14 -1.38
N ILE A 42 6.40 -2.31 -1.95
CA ILE A 42 6.78 -3.49 -1.16
C ILE A 42 8.11 -3.25 -0.43
N LYS A 43 9.11 -2.66 -1.10
CA LYS A 43 10.39 -2.29 -0.47
C LYS A 43 10.22 -1.27 0.66
N ALA A 44 9.26 -0.35 0.55
CA ALA A 44 8.92 0.60 1.60
C ALA A 44 8.25 -0.04 2.82
N GLY A 45 7.75 -1.28 2.69
CA GLY A 45 7.12 -2.05 3.76
C GLY A 45 5.61 -2.20 3.64
N CYS A 46 5.01 -1.92 2.47
CA CYS A 46 3.60 -2.26 2.24
C CYS A 46 3.42 -3.78 2.19
N ASN A 47 2.28 -4.26 2.70
CA ASN A 47 1.92 -5.68 2.69
C ASN A 47 1.35 -6.10 1.33
N ASP A 48 0.58 -5.22 0.71
CA ASP A 48 -0.02 -5.45 -0.60
C ASP A 48 -0.28 -4.12 -1.32
N TYR A 49 -0.88 -4.19 -2.51
CA TYR A 49 -1.21 -3.03 -3.32
C TYR A 49 -2.49 -3.22 -4.13
N ILE A 50 -3.07 -2.11 -4.56
CA ILE A 50 -4.24 -2.06 -5.44
C ILE A 50 -4.07 -0.96 -6.49
N SER A 51 -4.45 -1.24 -7.74
CA SER A 51 -4.42 -0.23 -8.80
C SER A 51 -5.63 0.69 -8.73
N LYS A 52 -5.43 1.95 -9.11
CA LYS A 52 -6.49 2.93 -9.38
C LYS A 52 -6.92 2.80 -10.85
N PRO A 53 -8.22 2.99 -11.17
CA PRO A 53 -9.33 3.24 -10.25
C PRO A 53 -9.64 2.02 -9.37
N ILE A 54 -9.96 2.27 -8.09
CA ILE A 54 -10.10 1.21 -7.08
C ILE A 54 -11.33 0.34 -7.41
N ASN A 55 -11.08 -0.95 -7.63
CA ASN A 55 -12.14 -1.95 -7.67
C ASN A 55 -12.53 -2.34 -6.24
N LYS A 56 -13.80 -2.08 -5.87
CA LYS A 56 -14.32 -2.37 -4.52
C LYS A 56 -14.25 -3.85 -4.16
N THR A 57 -14.58 -4.75 -5.09
CA THR A 57 -14.55 -6.20 -4.86
C THR A 57 -13.13 -6.65 -4.51
N LEU A 58 -12.14 -6.23 -5.31
CA LEU A 58 -10.73 -6.52 -5.06
C LEU A 58 -10.25 -5.94 -3.72
N LEU A 59 -10.65 -4.71 -3.39
CA LEU A 59 -10.30 -4.09 -2.11
C LEU A 59 -10.84 -4.92 -0.93
N PHE A 60 -12.10 -5.36 -0.99
CA PHE A 60 -12.68 -6.19 0.06
C PHE A 60 -12.00 -7.56 0.18
N GLU A 61 -11.58 -8.15 -0.93
CA GLU A 61 -10.79 -9.39 -0.93
C GLU A 61 -9.43 -9.19 -0.24
N LEU A 62 -8.72 -8.11 -0.57
CA LEU A 62 -7.44 -7.76 0.07
C LEU A 62 -7.60 -7.48 1.56
N ILE A 63 -8.66 -6.78 1.96
CA ILE A 63 -8.95 -6.52 3.38
C ILE A 63 -9.24 -7.84 4.10
N LYS A 64 -10.10 -8.71 3.55
CA LYS A 64 -10.41 -10.03 4.13
C LYS A 64 -9.18 -10.90 4.26
N LYS A 65 -8.30 -10.89 3.25
CA LYS A 65 -7.02 -11.61 3.24
C LYS A 65 -6.16 -11.27 4.46
N HIS A 66 -6.14 -10.01 4.89
CA HIS A 66 -5.25 -9.55 5.96
C HIS A 66 -5.92 -9.36 7.34
N ILE A 67 -7.25 -9.35 7.43
CA ILE A 67 -7.97 -9.23 8.71
C ILE A 67 -8.24 -10.61 9.35
N ASN A 68 -8.34 -11.66 8.54
CA ASN A 68 -8.66 -13.02 9.01
C ASN A 68 -7.41 -13.92 9.16
N GLU A 69 -6.22 -13.34 9.26
CA GLU A 69 -4.98 -14.03 9.64
C GLU A 69 -4.81 -14.08 11.17
#